data_AF-A0A7M2XV10-F1
#
_entry.id   AF-A0A7M2XV10-F1
#
_cell.length_a   1.000
_cell.length_b   1.000
_cell.length_c   1.000
_cell.angle_alpha   90.00
_cell.angle_beta   90.00
_cell.angle_gamma   90.00
#
_symmetry.space_group_name_H-M   'P 1'
#
loop_
_entity.id
_entity.type
_entity.pdbx_description
1 polymer ?
#
loop_
_entity_poly.entity_id
_entity_poly.type
_entity_poly.pdbx_seq_one_letter_code
_entity_poly.pdbx_strand_id
1 'polypeptide(L)' 'MDMDEQLHQLAWQLQHNGHDWSEVAAELGCDETVARAMADRYLADSETRAQKDQFSLFDL' A
#
# COMPACT_ATOMS: atom_id res chain seq x y z
N MET A 1 8.08 11.55 4.26
CA MET A 1 7.26 10.33 4.20
C MET A 1 6.80 10.06 5.61
N ASP A 2 5.50 9.97 5.81
CA ASP A 2 4.95 9.61 7.11
C ASP A 2 5.32 8.16 7.43
N MET A 3 5.49 7.84 8.72
CA MET A 3 5.82 6.48 9.15
C MET A 3 4.68 5.50 8.83
N ASP A 4 3.45 6.01 8.81
CA ASP A 4 2.23 5.30 8.42
C ASP A 4 2.24 4.87 6.95
N GLU A 5 2.70 5.75 6.06
CA GLU A 5 2.80 5.47 4.61
C GLU A 5 3.80 4.34 4.32
N GLN A 6 4.89 4.28 5.09
CA GLN A 6 5.89 3.20 4.99
C GLN A 6 5.33 1.86 5.44
N LEU A 7 4.51 1.83 6.49
CA LEU A 7 3.84 0.60 6.93
C LEU A 7 2.83 0.10 5.88
N HIS A 8 2.07 1.02 5.28
CA HIS A 8 1.12 0.67 4.22
C HIS A 8 1.82 0.13 2.96
N GLN A 9 2.93 0.76 2.56
CA GLN A 9 3.75 0.28 1.46
C GLN A 9 4.37 -1.10 1.76
N LEU A 10 4.88 -1.30 2.99
CA LEU A 10 5.49 -2.56 3.38
C LEU A 10 4.46 -3.70 3.40
N ALA A 11 3.26 -3.45 3.94
CA ALA A 11 2.15 -4.40 3.92
C ALA A 11 1.82 -4.87 2.49
N TRP A 12 1.73 -3.91 1.56
CA TRP A 12 1.49 -4.21 0.15
C TRP A 12 2.65 -4.98 -0.49
N GLN A 13 3.90 -4.60 -0.23
CA GLN A 13 5.08 -5.27 -0.79
C GLN A 13 5.20 -6.72 -0.32
N LEU A 14 5.00 -6.99 0.97
CA LEU A 14 5.07 -8.35 1.49
C LEU A 14 4.00 -9.24 0.84
N GLN A 15 2.76 -8.75 0.76
CA GLN A 15 1.71 -9.51 0.10
C GLN A 15 2.00 -9.72 -1.40
N HIS A 16 2.54 -8.72 -2.09
CA HIS A 16 2.90 -8.82 -3.51
C HIS A 16 4.07 -9.80 -3.75
N ASN A 17 4.95 -9.96 -2.76
CA ASN A 17 6.03 -10.94 -2.77
C ASN A 17 5.54 -12.38 -2.52
N GLY A 18 4.24 -12.57 -2.28
CA GLY A 18 3.61 -13.88 -2.09
C GLY A 18 3.48 -14.30 -0.63
N HIS A 19 3.69 -13.40 0.33
CA HIS A 19 3.41 -13.67 1.74
C HIS A 19 1.91 -13.76 2.00
N ASP A 20 1.52 -14.68 2.87
CA ASP A 20 0.14 -14.77 3.36
C ASP A 20 -0.15 -13.64 4.35
N TRP A 21 -1.41 -13.22 4.46
CA TRP A 21 -1.80 -12.11 5.34
C TRP A 21 -1.42 -12.31 6.81
N SER A 22 -1.35 -13.56 7.27
CA SER A 22 -0.88 -13.92 8.61
C SER A 22 0.60 -13.59 8.83
N GLU A 23 1.45 -13.82 7.82
CA GLU A 23 2.88 -13.49 7.84
C GLU A 23 3.09 -11.98 7.78
N VAL A 24 2.33 -11.30 6.91
CA VAL A 24 2.35 -9.83 6.81
C VAL A 24 1.95 -9.18 8.13
N ALA A 25 0.88 -9.68 8.77
CA ALA A 25 0.39 -9.21 10.05
C ALA A 25 1.42 -9.41 11.17
N ALA A 26 2.07 -10.58 11.20
CA ALA A 26 3.12 -10.88 12.16
C ALA A 26 4.35 -9.95 12.00
N GLU A 27 4.76 -9.68 10.76
CA GLU A 27 5.89 -8.79 10.46
C GLU A 27 5.59 -7.33 10.85
N LEU A 28 4.35 -6.88 10.64
CA LEU A 28 3.90 -5.54 10.99
C LEU A 28 3.48 -5.39 12.45
N GLY A 29 3.38 -6.49 13.20
CA GLY A 29 2.90 -6.51 14.58
C GLY A 29 1.43 -6.09 14.72
N CYS A 30 0.58 -6.41 13.73
CA CYS A 30 -0.83 -6.05 13.71
C CYS A 30 -1.73 -7.26 13.39
N ASP A 31 -3.05 -7.06 13.34
CA ASP A 31 -3.99 -8.09 12.89
C ASP A 31 -4.05 -8.20 11.36
N GLU A 32 -4.39 -9.38 10.83
CA GLU A 32 -4.51 -9.63 9.39
C GLU A 32 -5.48 -8.67 8.68
N THR A 33 -6.59 -8.34 9.33
CA THR A 33 -7.56 -7.37 8.81
C THR A 33 -6.97 -5.97 8.69
N VAL A 34 -6.09 -5.59 9.62
CA VAL A 34 -5.41 -4.29 9.61
C VAL A 34 -4.33 -4.30 8.53
N ALA A 35 -3.49 -5.34 8.46
CA ALA A 35 -2.48 -5.50 7.41
C ALA A 35 -3.09 -5.41 6.01
N ARG A 36 -4.26 -6.02 5.80
CA ARG A 36 -5.01 -5.95 4.55
C ARG A 36 -5.51 -4.55 4.25
N ALA A 37 -6.13 -3.88 5.23
CA ALA A 37 -6.62 -2.52 5.08
C ALA A 37 -5.47 -1.53 4.78
N MET A 38 -4.29 -1.74 5.38
CA MET A 38 -3.08 -0.96 5.10
C MET A 38 -2.64 -1.12 3.63
N ALA A 39 -2.54 -2.35 3.13
CA ALA A 39 -2.15 -2.63 1.76
C ALA A 39 -3.18 -2.08 0.74
N ASP A 40 -4.48 -2.24 1.01
CA ASP A 40 -5.56 -1.72 0.16
C ASP A 40 -5.51 -0.18 0.09
N ARG A 41 -5.21 0.47 1.21
CA ARG A 41 -5.08 1.92 1.27
C ARG A 41 -3.87 2.44 0.50
N TYR A 42 -2.73 1.76 0.60
CA TYR A 42 -1.56 2.08 -0.22
C TYR A 42 -1.89 1.99 -1.72
N LEU A 43 -2.59 0.94 -2.14
CA LEU A 43 -3.00 0.76 -3.54
C LEU A 43 -3.89 1.92 -3.99
N ALA A 44 -4.95 2.23 -3.24
CA ALA A 44 -5.88 3.33 -3.56
C ALA A 44 -5.18 4.69 -3.63
N ASP A 45 -4.23 4.96 -2.73
CA ASP A 45 -3.45 6.19 -2.72
C ASP A 45 -2.50 6.25 -3.93
N SER A 46 -1.87 5.11 -4.29
CA SER A 46 -1.00 5.02 -5.47
C SER A 46 -1.76 5.20 -6.78
N GLU A 47 -2.96 4.61 -6.91
CA GLU A 47 -3.85 4.78 -8.06
C GLU A 47 -4.32 6.24 -8.18
N THR A 48 -4.69 6.86 -7.06
CA THR A 48 -5.08 8.27 -7.03
C THR A 48 -3.95 9.21 -7.45
N ARG A 49 -2.71 8.92 -7.01
CA ARG A 49 -1.51 9.67 -7.44
C ARG A 49 -1.22 9.44 -8.93
N ALA A 50 -1.24 8.19 -9.39
CA ALA A 50 -1.03 7.85 -10.79
C ALA A 50 -2.07 8.52 -11.71
N GLN A 51 -3.33 8.59 -11.29
CA GLN A 51 -4.39 9.29 -12.01
C GLN A 51 -4.13 10.80 -12.08
N LYS A 52 -3.69 11.43 -10.98
CA LYS A 52 -3.33 12.85 -10.97
C LYS A 52 -2.13 13.17 -11.88
N ASP A 53 -1.13 12.29 -11.89
CA ASP A 53 0.07 12.48 -12.71
C ASP A 53 -0.20 12.24 -14.21
N GLN A 54 -1.13 11.35 -14.55
CA GLN A 54 -1.53 11.11 -15.95
C GLN A 54 -2.25 12.31 -16.61
N PHE A 55 -2.94 13.16 -15.84
CA PHE A 55 -3.59 14.35 -16.40
C PHE A 55 -2.62 15.45 -16.86
N SER A 56 -1.32 15.34 -16.57
CA SER A 56 -0.31 16.34 -16.97
C SER A 56 0.34 16.06 -18.34
N LEU A 57 -0.05 15.02 -19.08
CA LEU A 57 0.59 14.66 -20.35
C LEU A 57 -0.04 15.30 -21.60
N PHE A 58 -1.14 16.04 -21.46
CA PHE A 58 -1.85 16.68 -22.59
C PHE A 58 -2.09 18.19 -22.43
N ASP A 59 -1.43 18.87 -21.49
CA ASP A 59 -1.35 20.33 -21.46
C ASP A 59 -0.08 20.80 -22.20
N LEU A 60 -0.13 20.82 -23.53
CA LEU A 60 0.84 21.49 -24.42
C LEU A 60 0.17 21.97 -25.71
#